data_AF-A0A1C6SBY4-F1
#
_entry.id   AF-A0A1C6SBY4-F1
#
_cell.length_a   1.000
_cell.length_b   1.000
_cell.length_c   1.000
_cell.angle_alpha   90.00
_cell.angle_beta   90.00
_cell.angle_gamma   90.00
#
_symmetry.space_group_name_H-M   'P 1'
#
loop_
_entity.id
_entity.type
_entity.pdbx_description
1 polymer ?
#
loop_
_entity_poly.entity_id
_entity_poly.type
_entity_poly.pdbx_seq_one_letter_code
_entity_poly.pdbx_strand_id
1 'polypeptide(L)'
;MCIYEHQNFGGRKLSFNDEFWHDLATWAFVDMATSFTNNQGGGLFGCSGSDSGILGDGAGDNLTMTDCTASANLGTYNDRTEDIHG
;
A
#
# COMPACT_ATOMS: atom_id res chain seq x y z
N MET A 1 1.81 7.15 -0.99
CA MET A 1 1.22 5.84 -1.32
C MET A 1 -0.14 5.68 -0.67
N CYS A 2 -1.04 4.88 -1.25
CA CYS A 2 -2.36 4.59 -0.68
C CYS A 2 -2.71 3.10 -0.76
N ILE A 3 -3.41 2.61 0.27
CA ILE A 3 -4.08 1.31 0.29
C ILE A 3 -5.58 1.49 0.45
N TYR A 4 -6.35 0.53 -0.07
CA TYR A 4 -7.80 0.59 -0.17
C TYR A 4 -8.42 -0.71 0.34
N GLU A 5 -9.55 -0.56 1.05
CA GLU A 5 -10.29 -1.65 1.69
C GLU A 5 -10.92 -2.59 0.67
N HIS A 6 -11.39 -2.05 -0.45
CA HIS A 6 -12.01 -2.84 -1.51
C HIS A 6 -11.20 -2.80 -2.81
N GLN A 7 -11.40 -3.84 -3.62
CA GLN A 7 -10.86 -3.94 -4.96
C GLN A 7 -11.28 -2.74 -5.81
N ASN A 8 -10.50 -2.46 -6.86
CA ASN A 8 -10.71 -1.32 -7.76
C ASN A 8 -10.69 0.04 -7.02
N PHE A 9 -9.83 0.16 -6.01
CA PHE A 9 -9.57 1.41 -5.28
C PHE A 9 -10.80 1.91 -4.51
N GLY A 10 -11.65 0.99 -4.05
CA GLY A 10 -12.90 1.28 -3.36
C GLY A 10 -12.77 1.21 -1.84
N GLY A 11 -13.86 1.60 -1.15
CA GLY A 11 -13.93 1.53 0.31
C GLY A 11 -13.11 2.61 1.02
N ARG A 12 -12.75 2.35 2.28
CA ARG A 12 -11.86 3.24 3.03
C ARG A 12 -10.46 3.25 2.42
N LYS A 13 -9.81 4.42 2.50
CA LYS A 13 -8.46 4.66 1.98
C LYS A 13 -7.57 5.17 3.09
N LEU A 14 -6.38 4.59 3.23
CA LEU A 14 -5.28 5.14 4.00
C LEU A 14 -4.20 5.67 3.05
N SER A 15 -3.55 6.77 3.43
CA SER A 15 -2.52 7.44 2.62
C SER A 15 -1.30 7.73 3.47
N PHE A 16 -0.13 7.38 2.96
CA PHE A 16 1.18 7.47 3.60
C PHE A 16 2.13 8.26 2.71
N ASN A 17 3.05 9.00 3.30
CA ASN A 17 3.99 9.88 2.59
C ASN A 17 5.31 10.06 3.35
N ASP A 18 5.72 9.05 4.13
CA ASP A 18 6.91 9.09 4.97
C ASP A 18 7.59 7.71 5.03
N GLU A 19 8.92 7.69 5.16
CA GLU A 19 9.68 6.45 5.16
C GLU A 19 9.73 5.76 6.54
N PHE A 20 8.56 5.51 7.14
CA PHE A 20 8.41 4.75 8.38
C PHE A 20 7.48 3.54 8.22
N TRP A 21 7.65 2.59 9.14
CA TRP A 21 6.70 1.49 9.32
C TRP A 21 5.49 1.97 10.12
N HIS A 22 4.30 1.60 9.65
CA HIS A 22 3.02 1.89 10.29
C HIS A 22 2.25 0.60 10.55
N ASP A 23 1.78 0.43 11.78
CA ASP A 23 0.86 -0.65 12.17
C ASP A 23 -0.58 -0.25 11.80
N LEU A 24 -1.22 -1.04 10.93
CA LEU A 24 -2.57 -0.78 10.45
C LEU A 24 -3.65 -0.96 11.53
N ALA A 25 -3.34 -1.61 12.66
CA ALA A 25 -4.24 -1.72 13.80
C ALA A 25 -4.59 -0.33 14.37
N THR A 26 -3.69 0.65 14.22
CA THR A 26 -3.89 2.06 14.60
C THR A 26 -5.16 2.65 13.99
N TRP A 27 -5.57 2.18 12.80
CA TRP A 27 -6.75 2.67 12.08
C TRP A 27 -7.84 1.61 11.90
N ALA A 28 -7.77 0.49 12.64
CA ALA A 28 -8.67 -0.66 12.47
C ALA A 28 -8.76 -1.09 10.99
N PHE A 29 -7.57 -1.29 10.39
CA PHE A 29 -7.41 -1.62 8.96
C PHE A 29 -6.57 -2.89 8.72
N VAL A 30 -6.23 -3.62 9.79
CA VAL A 30 -5.59 -4.95 9.69
C VAL A 30 -6.47 -5.88 8.85
N ASP A 31 -5.84 -6.60 7.91
CA ASP A 31 -6.48 -7.59 7.04
C ASP A 31 -7.61 -7.01 6.18
N MET A 32 -7.48 -5.75 5.75
CA MET A 32 -8.49 -5.10 4.92
C MET A 32 -7.99 -4.65 3.56
N ALA A 33 -6.67 -4.55 3.34
CA ALA A 33 -6.16 -4.06 2.07
C ALA A 33 -6.43 -5.05 0.94
N THR A 34 -7.04 -4.56 -0.15
CA THR A 34 -7.30 -5.36 -1.37
C THR A 34 -6.95 -4.65 -2.66
N SER A 35 -6.56 -3.37 -2.62
CA SER A 35 -5.92 -2.67 -3.73
C SER A 35 -4.99 -1.55 -3.25
N PHE A 36 -4.07 -1.09 -4.10
CA PHE A 36 -3.12 -0.02 -3.77
C PHE A 36 -2.83 0.91 -4.95
N THR A 37 -2.34 2.10 -4.64
CA THR A 37 -1.68 3.01 -5.58
C THR A 37 -0.40 3.55 -4.97
N ASN A 38 0.73 3.39 -5.65
CA ASN A 38 1.98 4.06 -5.30
C ASN A 38 2.37 5.02 -6.42
N ASN A 39 2.57 6.29 -6.06
CA ASN A 39 3.02 7.38 -6.93
C ASN A 39 3.98 8.30 -6.17
N GLN A 40 4.71 7.77 -5.18
CA GLN A 40 5.58 8.57 -4.32
C GLN A 40 6.79 9.14 -5.08
N GLY A 41 7.24 8.49 -6.14
CA GLY A 41 8.26 9.01 -7.03
C GLY A 41 7.76 9.98 -8.10
N GLY A 42 6.49 10.41 -8.05
CA GLY A 42 5.96 11.41 -8.96
C GLY A 42 6.57 12.80 -8.72
N GLY A 43 7.67 13.12 -9.39
CA GLY A 43 8.23 14.47 -9.45
C GLY A 43 7.38 15.42 -10.30
N LEU A 44 7.90 16.62 -10.60
CA LEU A 44 7.21 17.67 -11.38
C LEU A 44 6.67 17.20 -12.74
N PHE A 45 7.21 16.10 -13.29
CA PHE A 45 6.86 15.53 -14.59
C PHE A 45 6.05 14.23 -14.51
N GLY A 46 5.56 13.86 -13.32
CA GLY A 46 4.97 12.56 -13.06
C GLY A 46 6.02 11.44 -13.03
N CYS A 47 5.61 10.25 -12.60
CA CYS A 47 6.37 8.99 -12.53
C CYS A 47 7.84 9.01 -12.93
N SER A 48 8.68 9.59 -12.06
CA SER A 48 10.09 9.85 -12.34
C SER A 48 11.00 9.43 -11.19
N GLY A 49 10.46 8.79 -10.16
CA GLY A 49 11.19 8.45 -8.95
C GLY A 49 11.42 6.95 -8.87
N SER A 50 11.82 6.53 -7.68
CA SER A 50 12.17 5.15 -7.37
C SER A 50 11.67 4.74 -6.00
N ASP A 51 10.68 5.46 -5.48
CA ASP A 51 10.20 5.30 -4.10
C ASP A 51 9.14 4.19 -4.02
N SER A 52 9.55 3.04 -3.49
CA SER A 52 8.73 1.85 -3.35
C SER A 52 8.25 1.69 -1.91
N GLY A 53 7.00 1.27 -1.75
CA GLY A 53 6.48 0.84 -0.47
C GLY A 53 6.45 -0.68 -0.30
N ILE A 54 6.21 -1.13 0.93
CA ILE A 54 6.04 -2.53 1.29
C ILE A 54 4.74 -2.69 2.08
N LEU A 55 3.95 -3.71 1.73
CA LEU A 55 2.88 -4.25 2.59
C LEU A 55 3.43 -5.50 3.27
N GLY A 56 3.38 -5.55 4.60
CA GLY A 56 3.73 -6.72 5.42
C GLY A 56 2.49 -7.43 5.96
N ASP A 57 2.58 -8.74 6.12
CA ASP A 57 1.49 -9.58 6.65
C ASP A 57 1.69 -10.00 8.12
N GLY A 58 2.66 -9.39 8.83
CA GLY A 58 3.04 -9.79 10.19
C GLY A 58 3.68 -11.18 10.34
N ALA A 59 3.58 -12.05 9.34
CA ALA A 59 4.13 -13.42 9.31
C ALA A 59 5.43 -13.55 8.50
N GLY A 60 5.85 -12.46 7.85
CA GLY A 60 7.12 -12.34 7.12
C GLY A 60 6.99 -12.43 5.60
N ASP A 61 5.76 -12.56 5.07
CA ASP A 61 5.48 -12.37 3.64
C ASP A 61 5.33 -10.86 3.36
N ASN A 62 5.79 -10.43 2.19
CA ASN A 62 5.82 -9.01 1.83
C ASN A 62 5.39 -8.82 0.38
N LEU A 63 4.56 -7.81 0.12
CA LEU A 63 4.24 -7.34 -1.22
C LEU A 63 4.90 -5.98 -1.48
N THR A 64 5.78 -5.93 -2.48
CA THR A 64 6.41 -4.69 -2.91
C THR A 64 5.48 -3.89 -3.81
N MET A 65 5.21 -2.64 -3.42
CA MET A 65 4.51 -1.65 -4.23
C MET A 65 5.55 -0.77 -4.91
N THR A 66 6.02 -1.20 -6.08
CA THR A 66 6.99 -0.43 -6.87
C THR A 66 6.48 0.99 -7.16
N ASP A 67 7.38 1.94 -7.30
CA ASP A 67 7.00 3.31 -7.66
C ASP A 67 6.14 3.32 -8.92
N CYS A 68 5.19 4.25 -8.96
CA CYS A 68 4.32 4.46 -10.10
C CYS A 68 3.55 3.24 -10.59
N THR A 69 3.13 2.43 -9.64
CA THR A 69 2.26 1.29 -9.90
C THR A 69 0.98 1.37 -9.09
N ALA A 70 -0.05 0.74 -9.61
CA ALA A 70 -1.28 0.51 -8.90
C ALA A 70 -1.71 -0.93 -9.16
N SER A 71 -2.29 -1.56 -8.14
CA SER A 71 -2.97 -2.84 -8.31
C SER A 71 -4.40 -2.71 -7.85
N ALA A 72 -5.36 -2.98 -8.73
CA ALA A 72 -6.78 -3.00 -8.40
C ALA A 72 -7.21 -4.25 -7.61
N ASN A 73 -6.31 -5.23 -7.45
CA ASN A 73 -6.55 -6.48 -6.73
C ASN A 73 -5.21 -7.09 -6.26
N LEU A 74 -5.04 -7.34 -4.96
CA LEU A 74 -3.81 -7.95 -4.43
C LEU A 74 -3.75 -9.47 -4.60
N GLY A 75 -4.80 -10.09 -5.15
CA GLY A 75 -4.86 -11.52 -5.43
C GLY A 75 -4.84 -12.33 -4.14
N THR A 76 -3.87 -13.24 -4.02
CA THR A 76 -3.67 -14.07 -2.80
C THR A 76 -3.17 -13.25 -1.60
N TYR A 77 -2.87 -11.97 -1.80
CA TYR A 77 -2.47 -11.04 -0.75
C TYR A 77 -3.62 -10.14 -0.25
N ASN A 78 -4.83 -10.31 -0.79
CA ASN A 78 -6.02 -9.62 -0.26
C ASN A 78 -6.23 -10.00 1.21
N ASP A 79 -6.63 -9.02 2.03
CA ASP A 79 -7.04 -9.23 3.41
C ASP A 79 -5.94 -9.86 4.29
N ARG A 80 -4.68 -9.57 3.98
CA ARG A 80 -3.50 -10.07 4.74
C ARG A 80 -2.61 -8.98 5.32
N THR A 81 -2.82 -7.73 4.94
CA THR A 81 -1.87 -6.67 5.31
C THR A 81 -2.09 -6.23 6.75
N GLU A 82 -1.04 -6.30 7.55
CA GLU A 82 -1.00 -5.84 8.94
C GLU A 82 -0.17 -4.56 9.10
N ASP A 83 0.88 -4.40 8.29
CA ASP A 83 1.82 -3.29 8.37
C ASP A 83 2.20 -2.75 6.99
N ILE A 84 2.61 -1.48 6.96
CA ILE A 84 3.01 -0.79 5.73
C ILE A 84 4.24 0.07 5.96
N HIS A 85 5.12 0.14 4.96
CA HIS A 85 6.28 1.04 4.94
C HIS A 85 6.34 1.82 3.64
N GLY A 86 6.60 3.12 3.73
CA GLY A 86 6.90 3.95 2.56
C GLY A 86 6.33 5.35 2.64
#